data_AF-A0A358QRC4-F1
#
_entry.id   AF-A0A358QRC4-F1
#
_cell.length_a   1.000
_cell.length_b   1.000
_cell.length_c   1.000
_cell.angle_alpha   90.00
_cell.angle_beta   90.00
_cell.angle_gamma   90.00
#
_symmetry.space_group_name_H-M   'P 1'
#
loop_
_entity.id
_entity.type
_entity.pdbx_description
1 polymer ?
#
loop_
_entity_poly.entity_id
_entity_poly.type
_entity_poly.pdbx_seq_one_letter_code
_entity_poly.pdbx_strand_id
1 'polypeptide(L)'
;MDEFTNQSEVSQEQTQEVTQETTQETTQENTTQQVEQTPEPQRIKVKYNHQELELPYEEAVQHIQKGMNYDKAIERTRQEAAQQARDTYIAEQGYTWNGKPITTEAEYKEALREKEIYDRYQAQGLPEDVIQKLAKIDKIESEWENSKRSREESERKAQDEKDFTDRRNSMYEEFATEFPDYNTEEKWKTIPREVFVEAEKWLKSGGREGRRLADALTRYNWKQNMAQQQASEANQANAEASTGSVKGQAKSGTFFTRDQVANMSREEIRANYNAIKESEKRWK
;
A
#
# COMPACT_ATOMS: atom_id res chain seq x y z
N MET A 1 10.48 -10.19 -46.08
CA MET A 1 9.88 -11.19 -45.19
C MET A 1 10.98 -12.13 -44.79
N ASP A 2 11.33 -12.00 -43.51
CA ASP A 2 11.88 -12.96 -42.56
C ASP A 2 13.25 -13.60 -42.88
N GLU A 3 14.36 -13.14 -42.31
CA GLU A 3 14.85 -13.14 -40.91
C GLU A 3 15.45 -14.48 -40.38
N PHE A 4 16.70 -14.32 -39.95
CA PHE A 4 17.45 -15.00 -38.86
C PHE A 4 17.93 -16.45 -39.01
N THR A 5 19.20 -16.55 -39.43
CA THR A 5 20.36 -16.95 -38.62
C THR A 5 20.12 -17.90 -37.43
N ASN A 6 20.69 -19.10 -37.53
CA ASN A 6 21.00 -19.97 -36.40
C ASN A 6 22.48 -20.36 -36.52
N GLN A 7 23.34 -19.85 -35.63
CA GLN A 7 24.75 -20.24 -35.53
C GLN A 7 25.00 -20.96 -34.21
N SER A 8 25.72 -22.06 -34.37
CA SER A 8 26.23 -22.98 -33.38
C SER A 8 27.38 -22.40 -32.53
N GLU A 9 27.77 -23.21 -31.54
CA GLU A 9 29.13 -23.39 -30.99
C GLU A 9 29.53 -22.71 -29.66
N VAL A 10 29.43 -23.55 -28.63
CA VAL A 10 30.40 -23.91 -27.58
C VAL A 10 31.84 -23.35 -27.70
N SER A 11 32.35 -22.83 -26.57
CA SER A 11 33.75 -22.88 -26.10
C SER A 11 33.71 -22.82 -24.55
N GLN A 12 34.21 -23.79 -23.77
CA GLN A 12 35.61 -24.06 -23.38
C GLN A 12 36.37 -22.79 -22.98
N GLU A 13 37.19 -22.70 -21.93
CA GLU A 13 37.59 -23.50 -20.75
C GLU A 13 38.58 -22.58 -19.98
N GLN A 14 39.05 -23.01 -18.80
CA GLN A 14 40.26 -22.57 -18.06
C GLN A 14 40.19 -21.38 -17.08
N THR A 15 40.88 -21.33 -15.91
CA THR A 15 41.67 -22.28 -15.07
C THR A 15 42.31 -21.44 -13.93
N GLN A 16 42.27 -21.93 -12.66
CA GLN A 16 43.23 -21.75 -11.52
C GLN A 16 43.56 -20.33 -10.98
N GLU A 17 44.00 -20.06 -9.74
CA GLU A 17 44.47 -20.82 -8.55
C GLU A 17 44.58 -19.86 -7.32
N VAL A 18 44.47 -20.38 -6.08
CA VAL A 18 45.35 -20.19 -4.87
C VAL A 18 45.77 -18.77 -4.46
N THR A 19 45.91 -18.31 -3.21
CA THR A 19 45.75 -18.76 -1.80
C THR A 19 46.16 -17.56 -0.94
N GLN A 20 45.58 -17.35 0.24
CA GLN A 20 46.35 -16.95 1.43
C GLN A 20 45.58 -17.31 2.71
N GLU A 21 46.10 -18.35 3.37
CA GLU A 21 45.90 -18.68 4.79
C GLU A 21 46.65 -17.69 5.69
N THR A 22 46.41 -17.84 7.02
CA THR A 22 47.18 -17.41 8.21
C THR A 22 46.37 -16.40 9.04
N THR A 23 45.99 -16.60 10.31
CA THR A 23 46.25 -17.64 11.31
C THR A 23 45.23 -17.51 12.45
N GLN A 24 44.94 -18.65 13.09
CA GLN A 24 44.16 -18.79 14.32
C GLN A 24 44.82 -18.07 15.50
N GLU A 25 44.00 -17.48 16.39
CA GLU A 25 44.23 -17.67 17.82
C GLU A 25 42.92 -17.70 18.60
N THR A 26 42.80 -18.74 19.41
CA THR A 26 41.70 -19.07 20.30
C THR A 26 41.80 -18.24 21.58
N THR A 27 40.71 -17.61 22.02
CA THR A 27 40.40 -17.46 23.45
C THR A 27 38.89 -17.39 23.61
N GLN A 28 38.33 -18.38 24.31
CA GLN A 28 36.98 -18.33 24.87
C GLN A 28 36.99 -17.38 26.07
N GLU A 29 36.08 -16.41 26.10
CA GLU A 29 35.50 -15.98 27.36
C GLU A 29 34.00 -15.73 27.18
N ASN A 30 33.25 -16.40 28.04
CA ASN A 30 31.81 -16.49 28.10
C ASN A 30 31.33 -15.32 28.98
N THR A 31 30.62 -14.34 28.41
CA THR A 31 29.75 -13.48 29.21
C THR A 31 28.39 -13.40 28.54
N THR A 32 27.45 -14.07 29.19
CA THR A 32 26.00 -13.99 28.99
C THR A 32 25.54 -12.53 29.08
N GLN A 33 25.05 -11.97 27.98
CA GLN A 33 24.05 -10.90 28.02
C GLN A 33 22.89 -11.26 27.09
N GLN A 34 21.74 -11.35 27.73
CA GLN A 34 20.42 -11.62 27.17
C GLN A 34 20.05 -10.42 26.28
N VAL A 35 20.13 -10.58 24.96
CA VAL A 35 19.64 -9.57 24.02
C VAL A 35 18.15 -9.82 23.81
N GLU A 36 17.36 -8.97 24.47
CA GLU A 36 15.97 -8.69 24.16
C GLU A 36 15.82 -8.50 22.63
N GLN A 37 15.11 -9.41 21.97
CA GLN A 37 14.75 -9.24 20.56
C GLN A 37 13.75 -8.09 20.45
N THR A 38 14.29 -6.89 20.33
CA THR A 38 13.57 -5.72 19.83
C THR A 38 13.12 -6.05 18.40
N PRO A 39 11.84 -5.89 18.03
CA PRO A 39 11.40 -6.14 16.67
C PRO A 39 12.19 -5.23 15.74
N GLU A 40 12.98 -5.81 14.83
CA GLU A 40 13.70 -5.01 13.83
C GLU A 40 12.67 -4.15 13.08
N PRO A 41 12.88 -2.83 13.01
CA PRO A 41 11.94 -1.95 12.34
C PRO A 41 11.89 -2.37 10.87
N GLN A 42 10.69 -2.75 10.39
CA GLN A 42 10.47 -3.14 9.01
C GLN A 42 11.06 -2.06 8.09
N ARG A 43 12.13 -2.38 7.36
CA ARG A 43 12.77 -1.45 6.45
C ARG A 43 12.05 -1.49 5.11
N ILE A 44 11.59 -0.33 4.65
CA ILE A 44 10.91 -0.16 3.38
C ILE A 44 11.84 0.59 2.45
N LYS A 45 11.95 0.10 1.20
CA LYS A 45 12.61 0.82 0.10
C LYS A 45 11.72 2.00 -0.31
N VAL A 46 12.20 3.20 -0.05
CA VAL A 46 11.53 4.45 -0.44
C VAL A 46 12.35 5.15 -1.50
N LYS A 47 11.72 5.47 -2.63
CA LYS A 47 12.32 6.31 -3.67
C LYS A 47 12.14 7.78 -3.28
N TYR A 48 13.22 8.43 -2.88
CA TYR A 48 13.23 9.84 -2.51
C TYR A 48 14.34 10.54 -3.28
N ASN A 49 14.03 11.64 -3.98
CA ASN A 49 15.00 12.42 -4.74
C ASN A 49 15.85 11.57 -5.72
N HIS A 50 15.19 10.66 -6.46
CA HIS A 50 15.80 9.71 -7.40
C HIS A 50 16.78 8.67 -6.80
N GLN A 51 16.85 8.54 -5.48
CA GLN A 51 17.66 7.53 -4.79
C GLN A 51 16.75 6.53 -4.07
N GLU A 52 17.10 5.25 -4.13
CA GLU A 52 16.45 4.19 -3.35
C GLU A 52 17.08 4.16 -1.96
N LEU A 53 16.32 4.56 -0.94
CA LEU A 53 16.73 4.57 0.45
C LEU A 53 15.96 3.47 1.21
N GLU A 54 16.68 2.58 1.88
CA GLU A 54 16.10 1.60 2.80
C GLU A 54 15.98 2.23 4.20
N LEU A 55 14.76 2.64 4.56
CA LEU A 55 14.48 3.35 5.80
C LEU A 55 13.53 2.54 6.69
N PRO A 56 13.65 2.63 8.02
CA PRO A 56 12.68 2.04 8.94
C PRO A 56 11.28 2.61 8.68
N TYR A 57 10.24 1.80 8.89
CA TYR A 57 8.85 2.08 8.52
C TYR A 57 8.39 3.52 8.83
N GLU A 58 8.65 4.04 10.04
CA GLU A 58 8.20 5.38 10.43
C GLU A 58 8.87 6.51 9.63
N GLU A 59 10.18 6.40 9.40
CA GLU A 59 10.92 7.36 8.56
C GLU A 59 10.52 7.20 7.09
N ALA A 60 10.31 5.97 6.64
CA ALA A 60 9.83 5.66 5.31
C ALA A 60 8.49 6.35 5.01
N VAL A 61 7.52 6.37 5.94
CA VAL A 61 6.25 7.08 5.75
C VAL A 61 6.48 8.58 5.50
N GLN A 62 7.36 9.22 6.27
CA GLN A 62 7.67 10.64 6.08
C GLN A 62 8.34 10.90 4.73
N HIS A 63 9.28 10.05 4.32
CA HIS A 63 9.97 10.17 3.03
C HIS A 63 9.05 9.85 1.84
N ILE A 64 8.09 8.93 1.98
CA ILE A 64 7.05 8.64 0.99
C ILE A 64 6.11 9.85 0.84
N GLN A 65 5.64 10.43 1.96
CA GLN A 65 4.78 11.62 1.93
C GLN A 65 5.50 12.82 1.32
N LYS A 66 6.77 13.03 1.68
CA LYS A 66 7.61 14.08 1.07
C LYS A 66 7.83 13.80 -0.40
N GLY A 67 8.20 12.58 -0.78
CA GLY A 67 8.39 12.14 -2.18
C GLY A 67 7.14 12.39 -3.03
N MET A 68 5.95 12.04 -2.52
CA MET A 68 4.67 12.33 -3.18
C MET A 68 4.43 13.83 -3.37
N ASN A 69 4.85 14.66 -2.42
CA ASN A 69 4.75 16.12 -2.53
C ASN A 69 5.76 16.68 -3.54
N TYR A 70 6.99 16.14 -3.57
CA TYR A 70 8.00 16.48 -4.59
C TYR A 70 7.56 16.06 -5.99
N ASP A 71 6.96 14.88 -6.15
CA ASP A 71 6.44 14.41 -7.44
C ASP A 71 5.33 15.35 -7.95
N LYS A 72 4.39 15.75 -7.08
CA LYS A 72 3.37 16.76 -7.43
C LYS A 72 3.97 18.12 -7.76
N ALA A 73 5.03 18.54 -7.06
CA ALA A 73 5.72 19.80 -7.35
C ALA A 73 6.50 19.75 -8.67
N ILE A 74 7.15 18.63 -8.97
CA ILE A 74 7.84 18.37 -10.24
C ILE A 74 6.81 18.31 -11.38
N GLU A 75 5.67 17.67 -11.16
CA GLU A 75 4.61 17.61 -12.15
C GLU A 75 4.00 18.99 -12.42
N ARG A 76 3.75 19.80 -11.38
CA ARG A 76 3.30 21.20 -11.54
C ARG A 76 4.33 22.04 -12.28
N THR A 77 5.60 22.00 -11.88
CA THR A 77 6.66 22.75 -12.58
C THR A 77 6.82 22.29 -14.02
N ARG A 78 6.67 20.99 -14.31
CA ARG A 78 6.65 20.48 -15.69
C ARG A 78 5.43 20.95 -16.47
N GLN A 79 4.26 21.00 -15.85
CA GLN A 79 3.03 21.52 -16.47
C GLN A 79 3.14 23.04 -16.73
N GLU A 80 3.63 23.80 -15.76
CA GLU A 80 3.88 25.23 -15.89
C GLU A 80 4.92 25.52 -16.97
N ALA A 81 6.04 24.79 -17.00
CA ALA A 81 7.05 24.90 -18.05
C ALA A 81 6.49 24.51 -19.43
N ALA A 82 5.66 23.47 -19.51
CA ALA A 82 5.00 23.09 -20.75
C ALA A 82 3.99 24.15 -21.21
N GLN A 83 3.28 24.80 -20.28
CA GLN A 83 2.35 25.88 -20.58
C GLN A 83 3.11 27.13 -21.05
N GLN A 84 4.18 27.52 -20.36
CA GLN A 84 5.07 28.60 -20.79
C GLN A 84 5.69 28.32 -22.17
N ALA A 85 6.09 27.08 -22.46
CA ALA A 85 6.59 26.71 -23.78
C ALA A 85 5.53 26.84 -24.88
N ARG A 86 4.26 26.55 -24.57
CA ARG A 86 3.14 26.75 -25.51
C ARG A 86 2.83 28.22 -25.70
N ASP A 87 2.81 29.00 -24.63
CA ASP A 87 2.55 30.44 -24.67
C ASP A 87 3.66 31.16 -25.44
N THR A 88 4.92 30.84 -25.19
CA THR A 88 6.06 31.37 -25.97
C THR A 88 5.97 31.00 -27.44
N TYR A 89 5.66 29.74 -27.76
CA TYR A 89 5.44 29.32 -29.16
C TYR A 89 4.31 30.13 -29.82
N ILE A 90 3.19 30.35 -29.13
CA ILE A 90 2.05 31.13 -29.65
C ILE A 90 2.43 32.60 -29.85
N ALA A 91 3.16 33.19 -28.90
CA ALA A 91 3.68 34.54 -29.02
C ALA A 91 4.65 34.67 -30.21
N GLU A 92 5.51 33.68 -30.45
CA GLU A 92 6.41 33.61 -31.61
C GLU A 92 5.68 33.48 -32.95
N GLN A 93 4.51 32.82 -32.98
CA GLN A 93 3.69 32.74 -34.20
C GLN A 93 3.09 34.09 -34.61
N GLY A 94 3.06 35.09 -33.71
CA GLY A 94 2.58 36.43 -34.03
C GLY A 94 1.10 36.49 -34.40
N TYR A 95 0.27 35.59 -33.86
CA TYR A 95 -1.16 35.60 -34.11
C TYR A 95 -1.80 36.91 -33.60
N THR A 96 -2.74 37.44 -34.37
CA THR A 96 -3.51 38.64 -34.00
C THR A 96 -5.00 38.40 -34.17
N TRP A 97 -5.81 38.84 -33.20
CA TRP A 97 -7.27 38.81 -33.26
C TRP A 97 -7.83 40.16 -32.82
N ASN A 98 -8.76 40.73 -33.60
CA ASN A 98 -9.34 42.04 -33.35
C ASN A 98 -8.29 43.16 -33.10
N GLY A 99 -7.17 43.10 -33.83
CA GLY A 99 -6.06 44.06 -33.70
C GLY A 99 -5.19 43.90 -32.45
N LYS A 100 -5.42 42.85 -31.64
CA LYS A 100 -4.61 42.53 -30.46
C LYS A 100 -3.73 41.31 -30.72
N PRO A 101 -2.45 41.33 -30.33
CA PRO A 101 -1.60 40.14 -30.39
C PRO A 101 -2.09 39.10 -29.37
N ILE A 102 -2.11 37.84 -29.78
CA ILE A 102 -2.40 36.69 -28.94
C ILE A 102 -1.06 36.13 -28.46
N THR A 103 -0.88 36.06 -27.15
CA THR A 103 0.40 35.67 -26.55
C THR A 103 0.33 34.40 -25.71
N THR A 104 -0.89 33.95 -25.38
CA THR A 104 -1.11 32.76 -24.55
C THR A 104 -2.03 31.75 -25.23
N GLU A 105 -1.94 30.48 -24.82
CA GLU A 105 -2.84 29.42 -25.27
C GLU A 105 -4.31 29.71 -24.90
N ALA A 106 -4.53 30.33 -23.74
CA ALA A 106 -5.86 30.71 -23.30
C ALA A 106 -6.48 31.76 -24.25
N GLU A 107 -5.74 32.84 -24.54
CA GLU A 107 -6.16 33.87 -25.50
C GLU A 107 -6.36 33.30 -26.91
N TYR A 108 -5.51 32.37 -27.34
CA TYR A 108 -5.64 31.73 -28.64
C TYR A 108 -6.93 30.92 -28.78
N LYS A 109 -7.24 30.10 -27.76
CA LYS A 109 -8.49 29.33 -27.72
C LYS A 109 -9.73 30.21 -27.64
N GLU A 110 -9.63 31.33 -26.91
CA GLU A 110 -10.70 32.31 -26.83
C GLU A 110 -10.93 33.01 -28.17
N ALA A 111 -9.87 33.45 -28.84
CA ALA A 111 -9.94 34.04 -30.17
C ALA A 111 -10.51 33.07 -31.22
N LEU A 112 -10.16 31.79 -31.16
CA LEU A 112 -10.76 30.76 -32.02
C LEU A 112 -12.27 30.63 -31.78
N ARG A 113 -12.72 30.60 -30.51
CA ARG A 113 -14.15 30.57 -30.18
C ARG A 113 -14.87 31.82 -30.66
N GLU A 114 -14.30 33.00 -30.41
CA GLU A 114 -14.88 34.27 -30.88
C GLU A 114 -14.98 34.28 -32.41
N LYS A 115 -13.96 33.77 -33.11
CA LYS A 115 -13.98 33.63 -34.57
C LYS A 115 -15.08 32.69 -35.05
N GLU A 116 -15.25 31.53 -34.44
CA GLU A 116 -16.32 30.59 -34.81
C GLU A 116 -17.72 31.19 -34.62
N ILE A 117 -17.92 31.92 -33.52
CA ILE A 117 -19.18 32.62 -33.25
C ILE A 117 -19.41 33.72 -34.30
N TYR A 118 -18.36 34.49 -34.58
CA TYR A 118 -18.39 35.54 -35.58
C TYR A 118 -18.71 35.00 -36.98
N ASP A 119 -18.00 33.96 -37.43
CA ASP A 119 -18.20 33.30 -38.72
C ASP A 119 -19.62 32.74 -38.85
N ARG A 120 -20.18 32.18 -37.76
CA ARG A 120 -21.57 31.69 -37.70
C ARG A 120 -22.59 32.79 -37.96
N TYR A 121 -22.44 33.96 -37.33
CA TYR A 121 -23.37 35.07 -37.52
C TYR A 121 -23.14 35.80 -38.84
N GLN A 122 -21.89 35.88 -39.31
CA GLN A 122 -21.57 36.41 -40.63
C GLN A 122 -22.23 35.57 -41.73
N ALA A 123 -22.22 34.24 -41.60
CA ALA A 123 -22.91 33.34 -42.53
C ALA A 123 -24.44 33.55 -42.58
N GLN A 124 -25.03 34.16 -41.54
CA GLN A 124 -26.46 34.52 -41.49
C GLN A 124 -26.76 35.88 -42.14
N GLY A 125 -25.74 36.57 -42.68
CA GLY A 125 -25.90 37.87 -43.34
C GLY A 125 -26.18 39.03 -42.38
N LEU A 126 -25.83 38.88 -41.10
CA LEU A 126 -25.99 39.93 -40.10
C LEU A 126 -24.95 41.05 -40.31
N PRO A 127 -25.29 42.32 -40.02
CA PRO A 127 -24.33 43.42 -40.09
C PRO A 127 -23.31 43.33 -38.94
N GLU A 128 -22.11 43.83 -39.20
CA GLU A 128 -20.93 43.71 -38.33
C GLU A 128 -21.16 44.15 -36.88
N ASP A 129 -21.85 45.28 -36.70
CA ASP A 129 -22.14 45.85 -35.40
C ASP A 129 -23.10 44.98 -34.57
N VAL A 130 -23.98 44.23 -35.25
CA VAL A 130 -24.89 43.27 -34.63
C VAL A 130 -24.15 41.99 -34.27
N ILE A 131 -23.26 41.50 -35.15
CA ILE A 131 -22.42 40.32 -34.88
C ILE A 131 -21.59 40.52 -33.60
N GLN A 132 -20.92 41.67 -33.46
CA GLN A 132 -20.11 41.96 -32.27
C GLN A 132 -20.92 42.02 -30.98
N LYS A 133 -22.18 42.50 -31.05
CA LYS A 133 -23.08 42.50 -29.88
C LYS A 133 -23.53 41.09 -29.53
N LEU A 134 -23.92 40.29 -30.52
CA LEU A 134 -24.34 38.90 -30.33
C LEU A 134 -23.20 38.04 -29.80
N ALA A 135 -21.99 38.17 -30.33
CA ALA A 135 -20.82 37.44 -29.83
C ALA A 135 -20.50 37.76 -28.36
N LYS A 136 -20.71 39.01 -27.92
CA LYS A 136 -20.58 39.38 -26.51
C LYS A 136 -21.68 38.78 -25.65
N ILE A 137 -22.92 38.74 -26.14
CA ILE A 137 -24.05 38.13 -25.44
C ILE A 137 -23.78 36.62 -25.26
N ASP A 138 -23.42 35.92 -26.33
CA ASP A 138 -23.08 34.49 -26.30
C ASP A 138 -21.97 34.19 -25.29
N LYS A 139 -20.94 35.04 -25.25
CA LYS A 139 -19.85 34.91 -24.27
C LYS A 139 -20.35 35.03 -22.83
N ILE A 140 -21.15 36.07 -22.55
CA ILE A 140 -21.73 36.29 -21.22
C ILE A 140 -22.65 35.15 -20.82
N GLU A 141 -23.49 34.67 -21.73
CA GLU A 141 -24.39 33.54 -21.47
C GLU A 141 -23.61 32.26 -21.19
N SER A 142 -22.57 31.97 -21.97
CA SER A 142 -21.70 30.81 -21.75
C SER A 142 -20.97 30.89 -20.41
N GLU A 143 -20.44 32.06 -20.04
CA GLU A 143 -19.80 32.27 -18.74
C GLU A 143 -20.80 32.11 -17.59
N TRP A 144 -22.03 32.62 -17.74
CA TRP A 144 -23.09 32.47 -16.76
C TRP A 144 -23.53 31.01 -16.59
N GLU A 145 -23.71 30.27 -17.69
CA GLU A 145 -24.08 28.86 -17.64
C GLU A 145 -22.96 28.00 -17.03
N ASN A 146 -21.71 28.27 -17.40
CA ASN A 146 -20.55 27.58 -16.80
C ASN A 146 -20.43 27.88 -15.31
N SER A 147 -20.63 29.15 -14.91
CA SER A 147 -20.63 29.56 -13.50
C SER A 147 -21.76 28.89 -12.72
N LYS A 148 -22.97 28.84 -13.29
CA LYS A 148 -24.11 28.14 -12.71
C LYS A 148 -23.84 26.64 -12.55
N ARG A 149 -23.33 25.97 -13.58
CA ARG A 149 -22.97 24.54 -13.54
C ARG A 149 -21.87 24.27 -12.52
N SER A 150 -20.85 25.10 -12.47
CA SER A 150 -19.77 24.98 -11.47
C SER A 150 -20.30 25.15 -10.05
N ARG A 151 -21.24 26.08 -9.84
CA ARG A 151 -21.88 26.29 -8.55
C ARG A 151 -22.73 25.07 -8.16
N GLU A 152 -23.59 24.59 -9.05
CA GLU A 152 -24.41 23.40 -8.82
C GLU A 152 -23.54 22.16 -8.53
N GLU A 153 -22.44 21.98 -9.24
CA GLU A 153 -21.50 20.89 -8.99
C GLU A 153 -20.79 21.04 -7.63
N SER A 154 -20.41 22.26 -7.26
CA SER A 154 -19.81 22.53 -5.95
C SER A 154 -20.78 22.31 -4.79
N GLU A 155 -22.05 22.71 -4.96
CA GLU A 155 -23.12 22.49 -3.99
C GLU A 155 -23.42 20.99 -3.86
N ARG A 156 -23.46 20.25 -4.98
CA ARG A 156 -23.62 18.79 -4.96
C ARG A 156 -22.46 18.09 -4.25
N LYS A 157 -21.22 18.46 -4.55
CA LYS A 157 -20.03 17.92 -3.88
C LYS A 157 -20.03 18.21 -2.38
N ALA A 158 -20.41 19.43 -1.99
CA ALA A 158 -20.51 19.82 -0.59
C ALA A 158 -21.60 19.01 0.13
N GLN A 159 -22.74 18.78 -0.52
CA GLN A 159 -23.81 17.95 0.02
C GLN A 159 -23.38 16.48 0.14
N ASP A 160 -22.72 15.92 -0.89
CA ASP A 160 -22.22 14.54 -0.87
C ASP A 160 -21.19 14.34 0.26
N GLU A 161 -20.29 15.30 0.47
CA GLU A 161 -19.29 15.28 1.56
C GLU A 161 -19.96 15.37 2.95
N LYS A 162 -20.98 16.21 3.08
CA LYS A 162 -21.77 16.32 4.31
C LYS A 162 -22.48 15.00 4.60
N ASP A 163 -23.20 14.43 3.63
CA ASP A 163 -23.90 13.16 3.78
C ASP A 163 -22.94 12.01 4.08
N PHE A 164 -21.74 12.02 3.49
CA PHE A 164 -20.69 11.07 3.82
C PHE A 164 -20.21 11.21 5.27
N THR A 165 -19.96 12.43 5.72
CA THR A 165 -19.54 12.73 7.09
C THR A 165 -20.61 12.34 8.10
N ASP A 166 -21.88 12.67 7.83
CA ASP A 166 -23.00 12.35 8.71
C ASP A 166 -23.19 10.82 8.84
N ARG A 167 -23.12 10.08 7.73
CA ARG A 167 -23.16 8.60 7.75
C ARG A 167 -21.99 8.00 8.53
N ARG A 168 -20.79 8.54 8.35
CA ARG A 168 -19.59 8.08 9.07
C ARG A 168 -19.75 8.30 10.57
N ASN A 169 -20.19 9.49 10.98
CA ASN A 169 -20.37 9.83 12.38
C ASN A 169 -21.46 8.95 13.01
N SER A 170 -22.61 8.80 12.33
CA SER A 170 -23.69 7.91 12.78
C SER A 170 -23.23 6.46 12.96
N MET A 171 -22.41 5.92 12.04
CA MET A 171 -21.85 4.58 12.19
C MET A 171 -20.95 4.44 13.43
N TYR A 172 -20.14 5.46 13.74
CA TYR A 172 -19.30 5.46 14.94
C TYR A 172 -20.11 5.63 16.23
N GLU A 173 -21.15 6.45 16.22
CA GLU A 173 -22.07 6.60 17.36
C GLU A 173 -22.84 5.31 17.65
N GLU A 174 -23.34 4.63 16.62
CA GLU A 174 -23.96 3.31 16.73
C GLU A 174 -22.96 2.31 17.33
N PHE A 175 -21.73 2.26 16.81
CA PHE A 175 -20.68 1.39 17.33
C PHE A 175 -20.34 1.68 18.80
N ALA A 176 -20.21 2.95 19.18
CA ALA A 176 -19.92 3.36 20.54
C ALA A 176 -21.03 2.97 21.53
N THR A 177 -22.27 2.86 21.03
CA THR A 177 -23.44 2.43 21.79
C THR A 177 -23.49 0.91 21.96
N GLU A 178 -23.21 0.14 20.90
CA GLU A 178 -23.23 -1.32 20.94
C GLU A 178 -21.99 -1.93 21.61
N PHE A 179 -20.84 -1.27 21.46
CA PHE A 179 -19.53 -1.74 21.93
C PHE A 179 -18.86 -0.70 22.84
N PRO A 180 -19.45 -0.37 24.00
CA PRO A 180 -18.95 0.68 24.88
C PRO A 180 -17.51 0.42 25.38
N ASP A 181 -17.10 -0.84 25.49
CA ASP A 181 -15.74 -1.22 25.87
C ASP A 181 -14.67 -0.70 24.88
N TYR A 182 -15.05 -0.48 23.63
CA TYR A 182 -14.15 -0.01 22.56
C TYR A 182 -14.09 1.52 22.46
N ASN A 183 -14.78 2.26 23.35
CA ASN A 183 -14.71 3.72 23.40
C ASN A 183 -13.40 4.26 24.00
N THR A 184 -12.56 3.37 24.54
CA THR A 184 -11.21 3.72 24.99
C THR A 184 -10.21 3.60 23.84
N GLU A 185 -9.24 4.52 23.79
CA GLU A 185 -8.23 4.53 22.71
C GLU A 185 -7.43 3.21 22.64
N GLU A 186 -7.16 2.58 23.78
CA GLU A 186 -6.47 1.30 23.85
C GLU A 186 -7.26 0.18 23.17
N LYS A 187 -8.55 0.05 23.49
CA LYS A 187 -9.42 -0.97 22.90
C LYS A 187 -9.73 -0.67 21.44
N TRP A 188 -9.88 0.60 21.08
CA TRP A 188 -10.03 1.01 19.67
C TRP A 188 -8.91 0.49 18.78
N LYS A 189 -7.64 0.59 19.25
CA LYS A 189 -6.46 0.09 18.52
C LYS A 189 -6.43 -1.44 18.36
N THR A 190 -7.19 -2.17 19.18
CA THR A 190 -7.28 -3.64 19.07
C THR A 190 -8.23 -4.10 17.96
N ILE A 191 -9.03 -3.19 17.38
CA ILE A 191 -9.92 -3.53 16.27
C ILE A 191 -9.06 -3.86 15.03
N PRO A 192 -9.22 -5.05 14.44
CA PRO A 192 -8.47 -5.44 13.24
C PRO A 192 -8.71 -4.52 12.05
N ARG A 193 -7.71 -4.33 11.20
CA ARG A 193 -7.81 -3.42 10.06
C ARG A 193 -8.86 -3.85 9.03
N GLU A 194 -9.08 -5.15 8.87
CA GLU A 194 -10.08 -5.72 7.96
C GLU A 194 -11.50 -5.25 8.32
N VAL A 195 -11.77 -5.05 9.61
CA VAL A 195 -13.05 -4.54 10.10
C VAL A 195 -13.28 -3.12 9.60
N PHE A 196 -12.26 -2.25 9.69
CA PHE A 196 -12.32 -0.90 9.15
C PHE A 196 -12.42 -0.85 7.63
N VAL A 197 -11.77 -1.77 6.91
CA VAL A 197 -11.87 -1.86 5.45
C VAL A 197 -13.31 -2.19 5.02
N GLU A 198 -13.96 -3.14 5.69
CA GLU A 198 -15.37 -3.49 5.40
C GLU A 198 -16.33 -2.34 5.75
N ALA A 199 -16.06 -1.62 6.84
CA ALA A 199 -16.78 -0.41 7.24
C ALA A 199 -16.62 0.73 6.22
N GLU A 200 -15.42 0.93 5.70
CA GLU A 200 -15.13 1.94 4.69
C GLU A 200 -15.82 1.63 3.36
N LYS A 201 -15.85 0.36 2.94
CA LYS A 201 -16.63 -0.08 1.76
C LYS A 201 -18.11 0.21 1.94
N TRP A 202 -18.66 -0.03 3.13
CA TRP A 202 -20.05 0.29 3.45
C TRP A 202 -20.35 1.78 3.34
N LEU A 203 -19.48 2.62 3.90
CA LEU A 203 -19.61 4.07 3.81
C LEU A 203 -19.52 4.57 2.35
N LYS A 204 -18.52 4.13 1.59
CA LYS A 204 -18.30 4.58 0.21
C LYS A 204 -19.36 4.09 -0.76
N SER A 205 -19.90 2.89 -0.55
CA SER A 205 -20.92 2.30 -1.42
C SER A 205 -22.34 2.78 -1.11
N GLY A 206 -22.54 3.56 -0.05
CA GLY A 206 -23.87 3.93 0.43
C GLY A 206 -24.64 2.73 0.99
N GLY A 207 -23.93 1.76 1.56
CA GLY A 207 -24.50 0.57 2.20
C GLY A 207 -24.78 -0.62 1.29
N ARG A 208 -24.31 -0.60 0.03
CA ARG A 208 -24.49 -1.72 -0.92
C ARG A 208 -23.43 -2.81 -0.79
N GLU A 209 -22.23 -2.45 -0.37
CA GLU A 209 -21.08 -3.34 -0.23
C GLU A 209 -20.44 -3.16 1.13
N GLY A 210 -19.76 -4.18 1.66
CA GLY A 210 -19.18 -4.11 2.99
C GLY A 210 -20.22 -4.26 4.11
N ARG A 211 -19.86 -3.82 5.32
CA ARG A 211 -20.68 -3.94 6.54
C ARG A 211 -20.48 -2.73 7.44
N ARG A 212 -21.47 -2.39 8.26
CA ARG A 212 -21.29 -1.41 9.35
C ARG A 212 -20.18 -1.87 10.29
N LEU A 213 -19.55 -0.94 11.00
CA LEU A 213 -18.41 -1.23 11.86
C LEU A 213 -18.70 -2.30 12.93
N ALA A 214 -19.86 -2.18 13.59
CA ALA A 214 -20.35 -3.14 14.58
C ALA A 214 -20.51 -4.56 14.00
N ASP A 215 -21.20 -4.68 12.87
CA ASP A 215 -21.41 -5.94 12.17
C ASP A 215 -20.09 -6.57 11.70
N ALA A 216 -19.18 -5.73 11.18
CA ALA A 216 -17.89 -6.17 10.69
C ALA A 216 -17.05 -6.76 11.84
N LEU A 217 -17.02 -6.10 13.00
CA LEU A 217 -16.31 -6.60 14.18
C LEU A 217 -16.92 -7.90 14.70
N THR A 218 -18.25 -7.97 14.78
CA THR A 218 -18.96 -9.18 15.21
C THR A 218 -18.67 -10.36 14.30
N ARG A 219 -18.70 -10.13 12.98
CA ARG A 219 -18.40 -11.16 11.97
C ARG A 219 -16.94 -11.62 12.07
N TYR A 220 -16.02 -10.69 12.29
CA TYR A 220 -14.61 -11.00 12.47
C TYR A 220 -14.39 -11.89 13.69
N ASN A 221 -14.94 -11.49 14.85
CA ASN A 221 -14.81 -12.25 16.09
C ASN A 221 -15.45 -13.64 15.96
N TRP A 222 -16.62 -13.73 15.32
CA TRP A 222 -17.26 -15.01 15.02
C TRP A 222 -16.38 -15.92 14.16
N LYS A 223 -15.76 -15.37 13.10
CA LYS A 223 -14.85 -16.12 12.23
C LYS A 223 -13.61 -16.63 12.99
N GLN A 224 -13.04 -15.80 13.87
CA GLN A 224 -11.89 -16.19 14.70
C GLN A 224 -12.27 -17.32 15.67
N ASN A 225 -13.39 -17.18 16.37
CA ASN A 225 -13.87 -18.20 17.31
C ASN A 225 -14.19 -19.52 16.59
N MET A 226 -14.82 -19.47 15.42
CA MET A 226 -15.06 -20.66 14.59
C MET A 226 -13.77 -21.36 14.16
N ALA A 227 -12.77 -20.59 13.72
CA ALA A 227 -11.48 -21.15 13.32
C ALA A 227 -10.74 -21.79 14.52
N GLN A 228 -10.79 -21.16 15.69
CA GLN A 228 -10.23 -21.73 16.93
C GLN A 228 -10.94 -23.01 17.35
N GLN A 229 -12.27 -23.04 17.26
CA GLN A 229 -13.06 -24.22 17.58
C GLN A 229 -12.71 -25.38 16.64
N GLN A 230 -12.67 -25.14 15.33
CA GLN A 230 -12.29 -26.16 14.35
C GLN A 230 -10.86 -26.68 14.58
N ALA A 231 -9.92 -25.79 14.90
CA ALA A 231 -8.55 -26.19 15.23
C ALA A 231 -8.49 -27.04 16.51
N SER A 232 -9.26 -26.67 17.54
CA SER A 232 -9.35 -27.43 18.80
C SER A 232 -9.97 -28.81 18.57
N GLU A 233 -11.07 -28.89 17.84
CA GLU A 233 -11.75 -30.14 17.49
C GLU A 233 -10.83 -31.04 16.63
N ALA A 234 -10.14 -30.48 15.65
CA ALA A 234 -9.16 -31.22 14.85
C ALA A 234 -7.99 -31.73 15.71
N ASN A 235 -7.48 -30.92 16.65
CA ASN A 235 -6.42 -31.33 17.56
C ASN A 235 -6.88 -32.45 18.50
N GLN A 236 -8.12 -32.38 19.01
CA GLN A 236 -8.70 -33.44 19.83
C GLN A 236 -8.91 -34.73 19.02
N ALA A 237 -9.50 -34.62 17.83
CA ALA A 237 -9.69 -35.76 16.93
C ALA A 237 -8.36 -36.40 16.54
N ASN A 238 -7.32 -35.61 16.28
CA ASN A 238 -5.96 -36.10 16.03
C ASN A 238 -5.37 -36.78 17.26
N ALA A 239 -5.58 -36.25 18.46
CA ALA A 239 -5.13 -36.87 19.71
C ALA A 239 -5.83 -38.22 19.96
N GLU A 240 -7.13 -38.33 19.63
CA GLU A 240 -7.93 -39.54 19.78
C GLU A 240 -7.64 -40.59 18.68
N ALA A 241 -7.46 -40.15 17.43
CA ALA A 241 -7.14 -41.01 16.28
C ALA A 241 -5.66 -41.40 16.21
N SER A 242 -4.78 -40.69 16.94
CA SER A 242 -3.38 -41.06 17.07
C SER A 242 -3.24 -42.34 17.90
N THR A 243 -3.30 -43.46 17.21
CA THR A 243 -2.90 -44.80 17.68
C THR A 243 -1.39 -44.91 17.98
N GLY A 244 -0.66 -43.80 17.89
CA GLY A 244 0.75 -43.64 18.28
C GLY A 244 0.97 -42.89 19.59
N SER A 245 -0.08 -42.48 20.33
CA SER A 245 0.10 -42.16 21.75
C SER A 245 0.36 -43.47 22.49
N VAL A 246 1.62 -43.72 22.81
CA VAL A 246 2.09 -44.88 23.57
C VAL A 246 1.33 -44.95 24.90
N LYS A 247 0.19 -45.64 24.93
CA LYS A 247 -0.43 -46.22 26.13
C LYS A 247 0.33 -47.48 26.57
N GLY A 248 1.65 -47.40 26.52
CA GLY A 248 2.54 -48.33 27.17
C GLY A 248 3.16 -47.56 28.32
N GLN A 249 2.93 -48.02 29.54
CA GLN A 249 3.84 -47.80 30.65
C GLN A 249 5.17 -48.54 30.38
N ALA A 250 5.74 -48.38 29.20
CA ALA A 250 7.17 -48.55 29.01
C ALA A 250 7.75 -47.31 29.66
N LYS A 251 8.60 -47.48 30.67
CA LYS A 251 9.46 -46.41 31.19
C LYS A 251 10.08 -45.74 29.96
N SER A 252 9.53 -44.61 29.53
CA SER A 252 10.22 -43.74 28.59
C SER A 252 11.52 -43.42 29.29
N GLY A 253 12.63 -43.91 28.74
CA GLY A 253 13.93 -43.54 29.25
C GLY A 253 13.92 -42.02 29.34
N THR A 254 14.17 -41.51 30.54
CA THR A 254 14.12 -40.09 30.87
C THR A 254 14.90 -39.35 29.80
N PHE A 255 14.22 -38.65 28.89
CA PHE A 255 14.92 -37.81 27.94
C PHE A 255 15.47 -36.64 28.74
N PHE A 256 16.79 -36.63 28.87
CA PHE A 256 17.46 -35.59 29.64
C PHE A 256 17.45 -34.28 28.87
N THR A 257 17.07 -33.20 29.55
CA THR A 257 17.21 -31.86 28.97
C THR A 257 18.70 -31.52 28.81
N ARG A 258 19.00 -30.53 27.95
CA ARG A 258 20.38 -30.06 27.74
C ARG A 258 21.08 -29.71 29.07
N ASP A 259 20.35 -29.08 29.99
CA ASP A 259 20.88 -28.68 31.30
C ASP A 259 21.06 -29.87 32.26
N GLN A 260 20.25 -30.92 32.13
CA GLN A 260 20.45 -32.16 32.89
C GLN A 260 21.69 -32.91 32.43
N VAL A 261 21.95 -32.96 31.12
CA VAL A 261 23.18 -33.57 30.56
C VAL A 261 24.43 -32.80 30.98
N ALA A 262 24.35 -31.47 31.05
CA ALA A 262 25.47 -30.63 31.49
C ALA A 262 25.89 -30.87 32.96
N ASN A 263 24.95 -31.32 33.79
CA ASN A 263 25.17 -31.56 35.22
C ASN A 263 25.37 -33.05 35.60
N MET A 264 25.39 -33.96 34.62
CA MET A 264 25.65 -35.37 34.88
C MET A 264 27.13 -35.67 35.10
N SER A 265 27.40 -36.66 35.95
CA SER A 265 28.73 -37.21 36.10
C SER A 265 29.18 -37.94 34.82
N ARG A 266 30.49 -38.05 34.62
CA ARG A 266 31.06 -38.78 33.46
C ARG A 266 30.62 -40.25 33.41
N GLU A 267 30.36 -40.85 34.56
CA GLU A 267 29.89 -42.23 34.67
C GLU A 267 28.44 -42.38 34.19
N GLU A 268 27.57 -41.44 34.55
CA GLU A 268 26.17 -41.41 34.12
C GLU A 268 26.05 -41.16 32.60
N ILE A 269 26.87 -40.25 32.06
CA ILE A 269 26.94 -40.00 30.61
C ILE A 269 27.34 -41.28 29.87
N ARG A 270 28.32 -42.02 30.38
CA ARG A 270 28.79 -43.27 29.76
C ARG A 270 27.75 -44.38 29.83
N ALA A 271 27.07 -44.52 30.97
CA ALA A 271 25.98 -45.49 31.13
C ALA A 271 24.84 -45.22 30.15
N ASN A 272 24.46 -43.95 29.99
CA ASN A 272 23.41 -43.54 29.07
C ASN A 272 23.81 -43.74 27.60
N TYR A 273 25.04 -43.37 27.23
CA TYR A 273 25.58 -43.61 25.88
C TYR A 273 25.57 -45.11 25.51
N ASN A 274 25.96 -45.98 26.44
CA ASN A 274 25.94 -47.43 26.22
C ASN A 274 24.51 -47.96 26.04
N ALA A 275 23.55 -47.46 26.82
CA ALA A 275 22.14 -47.83 26.67
C ALA A 275 21.57 -47.43 25.30
N ILE A 276 21.95 -46.25 24.79
CA ILE A 276 21.59 -45.79 23.45
C ILE A 276 22.24 -46.68 22.37
N LYS A 277 23.53 -47.00 22.51
CA LYS A 277 24.23 -47.89 21.56
C LYS A 277 23.67 -49.30 21.52
N GLU A 278 23.15 -49.78 22.65
CA GLU A 278 22.53 -51.10 22.75
C GLU A 278 21.10 -51.12 22.21
N SER A 279 20.36 -50.01 22.35
CA SER A 279 19.04 -49.88 21.71
C SER A 279 19.14 -49.71 20.19
N GLU A 280 20.17 -49.01 19.68
CA GLU A 280 20.44 -48.83 18.24
C GLU A 280 20.58 -50.18 17.50
N LYS A 281 21.10 -51.22 18.17
CA LYS A 281 21.19 -52.58 17.60
C LYS A 281 19.83 -53.23 17.34
N ARG A 282 18.77 -52.77 18.00
CA ARG A 282 17.40 -53.30 17.83
C ARG A 282 16.60 -52.57 16.75
N TRP A 283 17.17 -51.52 16.16
CA TRP A 283 16.50 -50.65 15.18
C TRP A 283 17.01 -50.91 13.74
N LYS A 284 17.86 -51.92 13.55
CA LYS A 284 18.26 -52.49 12.25
C LYS A 284 17.57 -53.83 12.04
#